data_AF-A0A957ZU51-F1
#
_entry.id   AF-A0A957ZU51-F1
#
_cell.length_a   1.000
_cell.length_b   1.000
_cell.length_c   1.000
_cell.angle_alpha   90.00
_cell.angle_beta   90.00
_cell.angle_gamma   90.00
#
_symmetry.space_group_name_H-M   'P 1'
#
loop_
_entity.id
_entity.type
_entity.pdbx_description
1 polymer ?
#
loop_
_entity_poly.entity_id
_entity_poly.type
_entity_poly.pdbx_seq_one_letter_code
_entity_poly.pdbx_strand_id
1 'polypeptide(L)'
;MIAILAIFPVYTRFKVAAAPVAPGVYLGGLDLSTLKDADAIRAHLDTLYSQPISVYFGDERLVLEPHEVDFHVDVAQMIGEAEQFLAGPDFLDIAVRHAVGLDQRRRDVPVRYMLDSAKLRAWLEQVAAEHDRPPQRARALPPSAAWYAGLTPDDAALPDDFVGLANNDWHWTPGAPGYTLDVDASIPRVIQALTSSDARMAELALIETPPPTPNMDDLARALDSYTSNFPGFAAIYVHDLTTGDEAQVDDAVAFSGMSTLKIAIVTAIMQQIDDITPDNPASSEIGQWIDFALGESNNYAANLLLTQLGGGDMTAGARTFTAFMRDLGLDDTYMQSGYDFATQLAPIPTAANTREDWDTDPDSNLQSTPRDMGRLLSAVYDCTQGTGLLLERFPDDFTPDECMHILFYMSHNEFQELLWGGLPQIDQTWLVHKHGFAFESHS
;
A
#
# COMPACT_ATOMS: atom_id res chain seq x y z
N MET A 1 -10.51 -14.00 -85.15
CA MET A 1 -10.19 -12.58 -85.35
C MET A 1 -11.38 -11.64 -85.12
N ILE A 2 -12.60 -12.01 -85.56
CA ILE A 2 -13.82 -11.19 -85.38
C ILE A 2 -14.26 -11.04 -83.90
N ALA A 3 -14.14 -12.09 -83.07
CA ALA A 3 -14.49 -12.02 -81.65
C ALA A 3 -13.58 -11.09 -80.82
N ILE A 4 -12.28 -11.01 -81.16
CA ILE A 4 -11.31 -10.15 -80.45
C ILE A 4 -11.57 -8.66 -80.74
N LEU A 5 -12.01 -8.32 -81.96
CA LEU A 5 -12.35 -6.95 -82.35
C LEU A 5 -13.69 -6.47 -81.77
N ALA A 6 -14.62 -7.37 -81.45
CA ALA A 6 -15.89 -7.03 -80.79
C ALA A 6 -15.77 -6.81 -79.28
N ILE A 7 -14.79 -7.46 -78.63
CA ILE A 7 -14.55 -7.35 -77.17
C ILE A 7 -13.81 -6.06 -76.81
N PHE A 8 -12.94 -5.56 -77.69
CA PHE A 8 -12.10 -4.38 -77.41
C PHE A 8 -12.90 -3.09 -77.09
N PRO A 9 -13.96 -2.71 -77.83
CA PRO A 9 -14.77 -1.52 -77.52
C PRO A 9 -15.53 -1.65 -76.20
N VAL A 10 -16.00 -2.86 -75.87
CA VAL A 10 -16.71 -3.16 -74.62
C VAL A 10 -15.74 -3.07 -73.44
N TYR A 11 -14.54 -3.63 -73.59
CA TYR A 11 -13.46 -3.55 -72.61
C TYR A 11 -13.04 -2.10 -72.34
N THR A 12 -12.87 -1.27 -73.37
CA THR A 12 -12.51 0.14 -73.20
C THR A 12 -13.64 0.97 -72.56
N ARG A 13 -14.90 0.70 -72.89
CA ARG A 13 -16.06 1.38 -72.28
C ARG A 13 -16.23 0.99 -70.82
N PHE A 14 -16.09 -0.29 -70.51
CA PHE A 14 -16.14 -0.77 -69.14
C PHE A 14 -14.99 -0.21 -68.30
N LYS A 15 -13.78 -0.08 -68.87
CA LYS A 15 -12.65 0.55 -68.17
C LYS A 15 -12.93 1.99 -67.77
N VAL A 16 -13.51 2.80 -68.67
CA VAL A 16 -13.89 4.18 -68.36
C VAL A 16 -15.01 4.23 -67.31
N ALA A 17 -15.99 3.32 -67.37
CA ALA A 17 -17.07 3.25 -66.39
C ALA A 17 -16.63 2.68 -65.03
N ALA A 18 -15.57 1.86 -65.00
CA ALA A 18 -15.01 1.25 -63.80
C ALA A 18 -13.99 2.16 -63.10
N ALA A 19 -13.48 3.20 -63.76
CA ALA A 19 -12.58 4.17 -63.14
C ALA A 19 -13.33 5.08 -62.13
N PRO A 20 -12.63 5.63 -61.11
CA PRO A 20 -11.24 5.37 -60.74
C PRO A 20 -11.05 4.12 -59.85
N VAL A 21 -12.12 3.59 -59.25
CA VAL A 21 -12.09 2.37 -58.41
C VAL A 21 -12.97 1.28 -59.04
N ALA A 22 -12.35 0.18 -59.44
CA ALA A 22 -13.05 -0.92 -60.10
C ALA A 22 -13.94 -1.71 -59.12
N PRO A 23 -15.04 -2.35 -59.60
CA PRO A 23 -15.87 -3.21 -58.75
C PRO A 23 -15.05 -4.33 -58.07
N GLY A 24 -15.25 -4.50 -56.77
CA GLY A 24 -14.50 -5.47 -55.95
C GLY A 24 -13.14 -4.98 -55.44
N VAL A 25 -12.74 -3.75 -55.77
CA VAL A 25 -11.58 -3.06 -55.19
C VAL A 25 -12.05 -2.21 -54.01
N TYR A 26 -11.45 -2.43 -52.84
CA TYR A 26 -11.78 -1.75 -51.60
C TYR A 26 -10.65 -0.81 -51.21
N LEU A 27 -10.98 0.44 -50.89
CA LEU A 27 -10.04 1.43 -50.38
C LEU A 27 -10.13 1.47 -48.85
N GLY A 28 -9.11 0.97 -48.16
CA GLY A 28 -9.14 0.88 -46.69
C GLY A 28 -10.33 0.07 -46.16
N GLY A 29 -10.71 -1.00 -46.86
CA GLY A 29 -11.86 -1.84 -46.50
C GLY A 29 -13.23 -1.32 -46.96
N LEU A 30 -13.30 -0.17 -47.63
CA LEU A 30 -14.55 0.42 -48.13
C LEU A 30 -14.74 0.18 -49.63
N ASP A 31 -15.93 -0.28 -50.03
CA ASP A 31 -16.31 -0.35 -51.45
C ASP A 31 -16.73 1.04 -51.92
N LEU A 32 -15.82 1.71 -52.63
CA LEU A 32 -16.07 3.02 -53.22
C LEU A 32 -16.26 2.95 -54.74
N SER A 33 -16.49 1.75 -55.30
CA SER A 33 -16.62 1.54 -56.74
C SER A 33 -17.84 2.21 -57.37
N THR A 34 -18.79 2.70 -56.56
CA THR A 34 -19.94 3.49 -57.00
C THR A 34 -19.59 4.97 -57.23
N LEU A 35 -18.53 5.47 -56.59
CA LEU A 35 -18.04 6.83 -56.75
C LEU A 35 -17.14 6.90 -57.98
N LYS A 36 -17.54 7.71 -58.97
CA LYS A 36 -16.84 7.86 -60.27
C LYS A 36 -15.99 9.12 -60.38
N ASP A 37 -16.08 9.97 -59.36
CA ASP A 37 -15.31 11.20 -59.25
C ASP A 37 -14.28 11.05 -58.13
N ALA A 38 -13.01 11.35 -58.44
CA ALA A 38 -11.91 11.25 -57.50
C ALA A 38 -12.05 12.28 -56.35
N ASP A 39 -12.67 13.44 -56.63
CA ASP A 39 -12.91 14.45 -55.60
C ASP A 39 -13.99 14.00 -54.62
N ALA A 40 -15.02 13.29 -55.10
CA ALA A 40 -16.04 12.67 -54.25
C ALA A 40 -15.47 11.54 -53.37
N ILE A 41 -14.55 10.72 -53.90
CA ILE A 41 -13.83 9.69 -53.12
C ILE A 41 -12.99 10.35 -52.03
N ARG A 42 -12.26 11.41 -52.36
CA ARG A 42 -11.47 12.18 -51.39
C ARG A 42 -12.32 12.76 -50.29
N ALA A 43 -13.39 13.48 -50.64
CA ALA A 43 -14.29 14.05 -49.64
C ALA A 43 -14.90 12.98 -48.71
N HIS A 44 -15.23 11.80 -49.24
CA HIS A 44 -15.77 10.70 -48.45
C HIS A 44 -14.74 10.14 -47.45
N LEU A 45 -13.52 9.82 -47.91
CA LEU A 45 -12.46 9.30 -47.06
C LEU A 45 -11.99 10.34 -46.04
N ASP A 46 -11.80 11.60 -46.43
CA ASP A 46 -11.40 12.68 -45.53
C ASP A 46 -12.43 12.84 -44.40
N THR A 47 -13.72 12.84 -44.72
CA THR A 47 -14.80 12.97 -43.72
C THR A 47 -14.83 11.80 -42.74
N LEU A 48 -14.54 10.58 -43.20
CA LEU A 48 -14.53 9.40 -42.34
C LEU A 48 -13.32 9.41 -41.41
N TYR A 49 -12.13 9.63 -41.98
CA TYR A 49 -10.88 9.52 -41.25
C TYR A 49 -10.56 10.75 -40.38
N SER A 50 -11.28 11.86 -40.56
CA SER A 50 -11.22 13.03 -39.66
C SER A 50 -12.06 12.89 -38.38
N GLN A 51 -12.86 11.82 -38.25
CA GLN A 51 -13.68 11.61 -37.04
C GLN A 51 -12.80 11.26 -35.84
N PRO A 52 -13.17 11.68 -34.61
CA PRO A 52 -12.45 11.29 -33.41
C PRO A 52 -12.43 9.76 -33.24
N ILE A 53 -11.38 9.26 -32.57
CA ILE A 53 -11.34 7.89 -32.07
C ILE A 53 -11.48 7.87 -30.56
N SER A 54 -11.99 6.78 -30.00
CA SER A 54 -11.98 6.55 -28.55
C SER A 54 -10.70 5.84 -28.15
N VAL A 55 -10.00 6.36 -27.15
CA VAL A 55 -8.76 5.78 -26.62
C VAL A 55 -8.99 5.45 -25.15
N TYR A 56 -8.70 4.22 -24.74
CA TYR A 56 -8.98 3.74 -23.38
C TYR A 56 -7.69 3.63 -22.56
N PHE A 57 -7.63 4.37 -21.45
CA PHE A 57 -6.65 4.17 -20.38
C PHE A 57 -7.32 3.31 -19.29
N GLY A 58 -7.18 1.98 -19.41
CA GLY A 58 -7.94 1.05 -18.58
C GLY A 58 -9.44 1.22 -18.86
N ASP A 59 -10.24 1.54 -17.83
CA ASP A 59 -11.67 1.78 -17.97
C ASP A 59 -12.03 3.23 -18.35
N GLU A 60 -11.05 4.14 -18.36
CA GLU A 60 -11.27 5.55 -18.68
C GLU A 60 -11.24 5.80 -20.18
N ARG A 61 -12.30 6.43 -20.70
CA ARG A 61 -12.42 6.76 -22.12
C ARG A 61 -11.96 8.18 -22.41
N LEU A 62 -10.87 8.28 -23.15
CA LEU A 62 -10.31 9.48 -23.74
C LEU A 62 -10.72 9.63 -25.21
N VAL A 63 -10.53 10.82 -25.76
CA VAL A 63 -10.81 11.13 -27.16
C VAL A 63 -9.55 11.67 -27.80
N LEU A 64 -9.18 11.13 -28.96
CA LEU A 64 -8.12 11.67 -29.81
C LEU A 64 -8.75 12.16 -31.11
N GLU A 65 -8.58 13.44 -31.40
CA GLU A 65 -8.97 14.01 -32.68
C GLU A 65 -7.81 13.85 -33.68
N PRO A 66 -8.03 13.29 -34.89
CA PRO A 66 -6.96 13.00 -35.85
C PRO A 66 -6.07 14.20 -36.18
N HIS A 67 -6.61 15.41 -36.15
CA HIS A 67 -5.84 16.62 -36.45
C HIS A 67 -4.87 17.03 -35.32
N GLU A 68 -5.05 16.56 -34.09
CA GLU A 68 -4.10 16.80 -32.99
C GLU A 68 -2.73 16.16 -33.27
N VAL A 69 -2.72 15.12 -34.11
CA VAL A 69 -1.52 14.36 -34.50
C VAL A 69 -1.18 14.49 -35.99
N ASP A 70 -1.78 15.47 -36.68
CA ASP A 70 -1.67 15.68 -38.13
C ASP A 70 -1.95 14.41 -38.95
N PHE A 71 -2.91 13.59 -38.51
CA PHE A 71 -3.29 12.38 -39.23
C PHE A 71 -4.16 12.73 -40.44
N HIS A 72 -3.69 12.36 -41.63
CA HIS A 72 -4.44 12.50 -42.88
C HIS A 72 -4.19 11.29 -43.79
N VAL A 73 -5.21 10.88 -44.55
CA VAL A 73 -5.10 9.81 -45.53
C VAL A 73 -4.55 10.30 -46.86
N ASP A 74 -3.61 9.57 -47.46
CA ASP A 74 -3.11 9.86 -48.81
C ASP A 74 -4.05 9.23 -49.85
N VAL A 75 -5.18 9.91 -50.08
CA VAL A 75 -6.20 9.46 -51.03
C VAL A 75 -5.65 9.39 -52.45
N ALA A 76 -4.73 10.30 -52.82
CA ALA A 76 -4.16 10.32 -54.16
C ALA A 76 -3.35 9.04 -54.43
N GLN A 77 -2.53 8.62 -53.46
CA GLN A 77 -1.82 7.36 -53.53
C GLN A 77 -2.78 6.16 -53.56
N MET A 78 -3.80 6.14 -52.70
CA MET A 78 -4.79 5.05 -52.65
C MET A 78 -5.55 4.89 -53.98
N ILE A 79 -5.97 5.99 -54.61
CA ILE A 79 -6.59 5.97 -55.93
C ILE A 79 -5.60 5.48 -56.98
N GLY A 80 -4.35 5.98 -56.99
CA GLY A 80 -3.33 5.52 -57.93
C GLY A 80 -3.02 4.03 -57.81
N GLU A 81 -3.05 3.46 -56.60
CA GLU A 81 -2.94 2.01 -56.37
C GLU A 81 -4.18 1.26 -56.87
N ALA A 82 -5.39 1.80 -56.65
CA ALA A 82 -6.62 1.21 -57.16
C ALA A 82 -6.69 1.19 -58.70
N GLU A 83 -6.19 2.24 -59.36
CA GLU A 83 -6.14 2.34 -60.82
C GLU A 83 -5.28 1.26 -61.47
N GLN A 84 -4.33 0.66 -60.75
CA GLN A 84 -3.54 -0.48 -61.25
C GLN A 84 -4.43 -1.69 -61.56
N PHE A 85 -5.55 -1.84 -60.85
CA PHE A 85 -6.56 -2.89 -61.12
C PHE A 85 -7.44 -2.60 -62.33
N LEU A 86 -7.29 -1.45 -62.99
CA LEU A 86 -7.92 -1.11 -64.28
C LEU A 86 -7.06 -1.52 -65.49
N ALA A 87 -6.00 -2.29 -65.26
CA ALA A 87 -5.12 -2.81 -66.30
C ALA A 87 -4.74 -4.28 -66.06
N GLY A 88 -4.20 -4.92 -67.09
CA GLY A 88 -3.62 -6.26 -66.97
C GLY A 88 -4.64 -7.38 -66.71
N PRO A 89 -4.17 -8.53 -66.19
CA PRO A 89 -5.01 -9.72 -66.00
C PRO A 89 -6.08 -9.55 -64.91
N ASP A 90 -5.83 -8.73 -63.89
CA ASP A 90 -6.82 -8.44 -62.85
C ASP A 90 -8.05 -7.73 -63.41
N PHE A 91 -7.84 -6.72 -64.25
CA PHE A 91 -8.97 -6.03 -64.89
C PHE A 91 -9.76 -6.96 -65.82
N LEU A 92 -9.11 -7.92 -66.49
CA LEU A 92 -9.80 -8.92 -67.31
C LEU A 92 -10.70 -9.82 -66.45
N ASP A 93 -10.23 -10.28 -65.29
CA ASP A 93 -11.04 -11.03 -64.33
C ASP A 93 -12.23 -10.20 -63.84
N ILE A 94 -12.01 -8.94 -63.45
CA ILE A 94 -13.07 -8.02 -63.01
C ILE A 94 -14.13 -7.84 -64.12
N ALA A 95 -13.70 -7.58 -65.35
CA ALA A 95 -14.57 -7.35 -66.50
C ALA A 95 -15.39 -8.59 -66.87
N VAL A 96 -14.77 -9.77 -66.88
CA VAL A 96 -15.47 -11.03 -67.18
C VAL A 96 -16.51 -11.33 -66.11
N ARG A 97 -16.13 -11.27 -64.82
CA ARG A 97 -17.06 -11.50 -63.70
C ARG A 97 -18.25 -10.56 -63.74
N HIS A 98 -17.99 -9.27 -63.99
CA HIS A 98 -19.04 -8.27 -64.14
C HIS A 98 -19.98 -8.58 -65.32
N ALA A 99 -19.42 -8.97 -66.47
CA ALA A 99 -20.21 -9.26 -67.66
C ALA A 99 -21.11 -10.50 -67.52
N VAL A 100 -20.70 -11.50 -66.72
CA VAL A 100 -21.47 -12.73 -66.48
C VAL A 100 -22.25 -12.74 -65.16
N GLY A 101 -22.26 -11.63 -64.42
CA GLY A 101 -23.00 -11.49 -63.16
C GLY A 101 -22.45 -12.33 -62.00
N LEU A 102 -21.15 -12.63 -62.01
CA LEU A 102 -20.47 -13.32 -60.91
C LEU A 102 -19.99 -12.32 -59.85
N ASP A 103 -19.96 -12.77 -58.60
CA ASP A 103 -19.38 -11.99 -57.50
C ASP A 103 -17.91 -11.64 -57.78
N GLN A 104 -17.59 -10.39 -57.48
CA GLN A 104 -16.22 -9.89 -57.59
C GLN A 104 -15.34 -10.50 -56.50
N ARG A 105 -14.08 -10.73 -56.85
CA ARG A 105 -13.06 -11.09 -55.85
C ARG A 105 -12.61 -9.81 -55.14
N ARG A 106 -12.58 -9.88 -53.81
CA ARG A 106 -12.10 -8.79 -52.96
C ARG A 106 -10.61 -8.52 -53.22
N ARG A 107 -10.29 -7.27 -53.48
CA ARG A 107 -8.94 -6.73 -53.63
C ARG A 107 -8.84 -5.49 -52.77
N ASP A 108 -7.92 -5.48 -51.81
CA ASP A 108 -7.79 -4.39 -50.85
C ASP A 108 -6.59 -3.50 -51.19
N VAL A 109 -6.83 -2.19 -51.27
CA VAL A 109 -5.79 -1.18 -51.18
C VAL A 109 -5.74 -0.72 -49.72
N PRO A 110 -4.61 -0.89 -49.00
CA PRO A 110 -4.51 -0.50 -47.61
C PRO A 110 -4.64 1.02 -47.45
N VAL A 111 -5.05 1.47 -46.27
CA VAL A 111 -5.04 2.90 -45.94
C VAL A 111 -3.61 3.42 -46.03
N ARG A 112 -3.40 4.40 -46.91
CA ARG A 112 -2.16 5.19 -46.96
C ARG A 112 -2.39 6.44 -46.14
N TYR A 113 -1.44 6.80 -45.29
CA TYR A 113 -1.60 7.91 -44.37
C TYR A 113 -0.27 8.64 -44.12
N MET A 114 -0.41 9.87 -43.65
CA MET A 114 0.63 10.67 -43.05
C MET A 114 0.20 10.96 -41.61
N LEU A 115 1.18 10.98 -40.70
CA LEU A 115 1.00 11.21 -39.27
C LEU A 115 2.27 11.86 -38.74
N ASP A 116 2.13 12.84 -37.85
CA ASP A 116 3.25 13.33 -37.06
C ASP A 116 3.49 12.41 -35.87
N SER A 117 4.51 11.54 -35.99
CA SER A 117 4.89 10.60 -34.94
C SER A 117 5.30 11.28 -33.62
N ALA A 118 5.83 12.50 -33.69
CA ALA A 118 6.24 13.24 -32.50
C ALA A 118 5.01 13.81 -31.78
N LYS A 119 4.00 14.29 -32.51
CA LYS A 119 2.73 14.71 -31.92
C LYS A 119 1.95 13.56 -31.28
N LEU A 120 1.89 12.40 -31.95
CA LEU A 120 1.24 11.22 -31.35
C LEU A 120 1.95 10.78 -30.07
N ARG A 121 3.29 10.73 -30.07
CA ARG A 121 4.07 10.42 -28.87
C ARG A 121 3.81 11.45 -27.78
N ALA A 122 3.85 12.75 -28.09
CA ALA A 122 3.62 13.81 -27.13
C ALA A 122 2.20 13.75 -26.52
N TRP A 123 1.19 13.42 -27.33
CA TRP A 123 -0.18 13.22 -26.85
C TRP A 123 -0.24 12.04 -25.86
N LEU A 124 0.39 10.90 -26.18
CA LEU A 124 0.47 9.75 -25.27
C LEU A 124 1.27 10.07 -23.99
N GLU A 125 2.37 10.82 -24.09
CA GLU A 125 3.15 11.25 -22.93
C GLU A 125 2.36 12.21 -22.02
N GLN A 126 1.51 13.06 -22.61
CA GLN A 126 0.57 13.88 -21.84
C GLN A 126 -0.48 13.02 -21.13
N VAL A 127 -1.06 12.03 -21.83
CA VAL A 127 -1.98 11.06 -21.21
C VAL A 127 -1.31 10.31 -20.06
N ALA A 128 -0.06 9.86 -20.23
CA ALA A 128 0.71 9.24 -19.15
C ALA A 128 0.86 10.19 -17.96
N ALA A 129 1.24 11.44 -18.20
CA ALA A 129 1.43 12.42 -17.13
C ALA A 129 0.14 12.73 -16.34
N GLU A 130 -1.03 12.65 -17.00
CA GLU A 130 -2.33 12.96 -16.39
C GLU A 130 -2.98 11.74 -15.71
N HIS A 131 -2.76 10.53 -16.24
CA HIS A 131 -3.51 9.33 -15.83
C HIS A 131 -2.65 8.23 -15.20
N ASP A 132 -1.31 8.27 -15.35
CA ASP A 132 -0.44 7.34 -14.63
C ASP A 132 -0.64 7.51 -13.13
N ARG A 133 -0.85 6.38 -12.46
CA ARG A 133 -1.13 6.35 -11.03
C ARG A 133 -0.24 5.33 -10.34
N PRO A 134 0.42 5.71 -9.24
CA PRO A 134 1.22 4.75 -8.47
C PRO A 134 0.30 3.72 -7.82
N PRO A 135 0.83 2.52 -7.51
CA PRO A 135 0.07 1.53 -6.76
C PRO A 135 -0.22 2.05 -5.35
N GLN A 136 -1.41 1.76 -4.84
CA GLN A 136 -1.86 2.16 -3.52
C GLN A 136 -1.81 0.98 -2.56
N ARG A 137 -1.23 1.18 -1.38
CA ARG A 137 -1.24 0.17 -0.32
C ARG A 137 -2.63 0.00 0.27
N ALA A 138 -2.88 -1.18 0.83
CA ALA A 138 -4.03 -1.38 1.70
C ALA A 138 -3.88 -0.50 2.95
N ARG A 139 -4.99 0.06 3.44
CA ARG A 139 -4.99 0.97 4.58
C ARG A 139 -6.23 0.82 5.43
N ALA A 140 -6.07 1.00 6.73
CA ALA A 140 -7.18 1.17 7.65
C ALA A 140 -7.66 2.62 7.56
N LEU A 141 -8.97 2.80 7.42
CA LEU A 141 -9.60 4.11 7.40
C LEU A 141 -10.28 4.36 8.75
N PRO A 142 -10.11 5.58 9.32
CA PRO A 142 -10.66 5.90 10.62
C PRO A 142 -12.20 5.93 10.57
N PRO A 143 -12.85 5.76 11.74
CA PRO A 143 -14.26 5.96 11.91
C PRO A 143 -14.70 7.29 11.32
N SER A 144 -15.72 7.25 10.48
CA SER A 144 -16.30 8.45 9.88
C SER A 144 -17.79 8.48 10.15
N ALA A 145 -18.30 9.64 10.55
CA ALA A 145 -19.73 9.87 10.62
C ALA A 145 -20.29 9.94 9.19
N ALA A 146 -21.16 8.99 8.85
CA ALA A 146 -21.91 9.04 7.61
C ALA A 146 -23.38 9.34 7.92
N TRP A 147 -23.95 10.28 7.17
CA TRP A 147 -25.38 10.56 7.19
C TRP A 147 -26.09 9.47 6.41
N TYR A 148 -26.82 8.62 7.13
CA TYR A 148 -27.69 7.63 6.50
C TYR A 148 -29.10 8.22 6.36
N ALA A 149 -29.59 8.23 5.12
CA ALA A 149 -30.99 8.49 4.81
C ALA A 149 -31.59 7.16 4.31
N GLY A 150 -32.43 6.54 5.14
CA GLY A 150 -33.04 5.23 4.88
C GLY A 150 -32.23 4.03 5.39
N LEU A 151 -32.86 2.86 5.36
CA LEU A 151 -32.34 1.57 5.85
C LEU A 151 -30.96 1.24 5.27
N THR A 152 -29.96 1.03 6.13
CA THR A 152 -28.78 0.24 5.76
C THR A 152 -29.20 -1.24 5.61
N PRO A 153 -28.58 -2.02 4.72
CA PRO A 153 -28.92 -3.43 4.52
C PRO A 153 -28.83 -4.30 5.80
N ASP A 154 -28.04 -3.87 6.77
CA ASP A 154 -27.76 -4.63 7.99
C ASP A 154 -28.68 -4.28 9.19
N ASP A 155 -29.44 -3.18 9.12
CA ASP A 155 -30.34 -2.75 10.19
C ASP A 155 -31.81 -2.85 9.78
N ALA A 156 -32.33 -4.08 9.73
CA ALA A 156 -33.75 -4.37 9.48
C ALA A 156 -34.71 -3.84 10.58
N ALA A 157 -34.25 -2.98 11.50
CA ALA A 157 -34.99 -2.49 12.67
C ALA A 157 -35.25 -0.98 12.69
N LEU A 158 -34.74 -0.21 11.72
CA LEU A 158 -34.91 1.26 11.72
C LEU A 158 -36.16 1.69 10.93
N PRO A 159 -36.94 2.69 11.40
CA PRO A 159 -38.07 3.26 10.65
C PRO A 159 -37.66 3.88 9.30
N ASP A 160 -38.56 3.85 8.31
CA ASP A 160 -38.34 4.42 6.97
C ASP A 160 -38.02 5.93 6.95
N ASP A 161 -38.35 6.65 8.03
CA ASP A 161 -38.10 8.09 8.23
C ASP A 161 -36.89 8.38 9.14
N PHE A 162 -36.09 7.37 9.48
CA PHE A 162 -34.88 7.56 10.27
C PHE A 162 -33.83 8.36 9.49
N VAL A 163 -33.49 9.53 10.05
CA VAL A 163 -32.30 10.30 9.68
C VAL A 163 -31.39 10.28 10.90
N GLY A 164 -30.25 9.60 10.78
CA GLY A 164 -29.30 9.45 11.87
C GLY A 164 -27.86 9.55 11.40
N LEU A 165 -27.00 9.96 12.32
CA LEU A 165 -25.56 9.79 12.20
C LEU A 165 -25.26 8.35 12.61
N ALA A 166 -24.76 7.53 11.69
CA ALA A 166 -24.07 6.31 12.10
C ALA A 166 -22.56 6.57 12.04
N ASN A 167 -21.88 6.25 13.13
CA ASN A 167 -20.43 6.23 13.16
C ASN A 167 -20.01 4.88 12.59
N ASN A 168 -19.42 4.89 11.40
CA ASN A 168 -18.81 3.69 10.87
C ASN A 168 -17.57 3.38 11.72
N ASP A 169 -17.36 2.11 12.05
CA ASP A 169 -16.14 1.68 12.71
C ASP A 169 -14.94 1.76 11.73
N TRP A 170 -13.73 1.49 12.24
CA TRP A 170 -12.55 1.31 11.40
C TRP A 170 -12.82 0.27 10.30
N HIS A 171 -12.43 0.60 9.08
CA HIS A 171 -12.59 -0.33 7.96
C HIS A 171 -11.32 -0.44 7.13
N TRP A 172 -11.04 -1.64 6.67
CA TRP A 172 -9.93 -1.92 5.79
C TRP A 172 -10.31 -1.63 4.34
N THR A 173 -9.50 -0.82 3.67
CA THR A 173 -9.54 -0.66 2.21
C THR A 173 -8.41 -1.49 1.60
N PRO A 174 -8.70 -2.43 0.69
CA PRO A 174 -7.67 -3.18 0.00
C PRO A 174 -6.79 -2.26 -0.86
N GLY A 175 -5.54 -2.68 -1.09
CA GLY A 175 -4.65 -1.96 -1.99
C GLY A 175 -5.15 -1.98 -3.42
N ALA A 176 -4.79 -0.97 -4.20
CA ALA A 176 -5.13 -0.86 -5.62
C ALA A 176 -3.86 -0.90 -6.47
N PRO A 177 -3.87 -1.59 -7.63
CA PRO A 177 -2.73 -1.58 -8.54
C PRO A 177 -2.48 -0.19 -9.12
N GLY A 178 -1.21 0.07 -9.43
CA GLY A 178 -0.75 1.22 -10.17
C GLY A 178 -0.74 0.92 -11.66
N TYR A 179 -0.85 1.96 -12.47
CA TYR A 179 -0.82 1.84 -13.93
C TYR A 179 0.11 2.89 -14.49
N THR A 180 1.03 2.44 -15.35
CA THR A 180 1.94 3.28 -16.13
C THR A 180 1.72 3.00 -17.61
N LEU A 181 1.53 4.04 -18.41
CA LEU A 181 1.37 3.90 -19.86
C LEU A 181 2.66 3.41 -20.52
N ASP A 182 2.58 2.33 -21.28
CA ASP A 182 3.62 1.96 -22.24
C ASP A 182 3.35 2.71 -23.56
N VAL A 183 4.00 3.87 -23.71
CA VAL A 183 3.86 4.74 -24.88
C VAL A 183 4.20 4.00 -26.17
N ASP A 184 5.30 3.24 -26.19
CA ASP A 184 5.80 2.58 -27.39
C ASP A 184 4.89 1.44 -27.83
N ALA A 185 4.37 0.65 -26.89
CA ALA A 185 3.40 -0.40 -27.18
C ALA A 185 2.00 0.15 -27.54
N SER A 186 1.69 1.39 -27.14
CA SER A 186 0.41 2.05 -27.41
C SER A 186 0.33 2.70 -28.79
N ILE A 187 1.42 3.28 -29.30
CA ILE A 187 1.48 3.90 -30.64
C ILE A 187 0.85 3.04 -31.75
N PRO A 188 1.23 1.76 -31.96
CA PRO A 188 0.66 0.96 -33.04
C PRO A 188 -0.84 0.68 -32.86
N ARG A 189 -1.34 0.64 -31.61
CA ARG A 189 -2.77 0.43 -31.32
C ARG A 189 -3.60 1.67 -31.68
N VAL A 190 -3.08 2.86 -31.37
CA VAL A 190 -3.70 4.13 -31.76
C VAL A 190 -3.71 4.29 -33.27
N ILE A 191 -2.61 3.98 -33.95
CA ILE A 191 -2.53 4.01 -35.43
C ILE A 191 -3.54 3.04 -36.04
N GLN A 192 -3.70 1.84 -35.48
CA GLN A 192 -4.70 0.86 -35.95
C GLN A 192 -6.12 1.44 -35.86
N ALA A 193 -6.46 2.12 -34.77
CA ALA A 193 -7.77 2.76 -34.62
C ALA A 193 -7.95 3.96 -35.57
N LEU A 194 -6.93 4.80 -35.75
CA LEU A 194 -6.94 5.93 -36.68
C LEU A 194 -7.14 5.48 -38.13
N THR A 195 -6.51 4.36 -38.52
CA THR A 195 -6.58 3.77 -39.86
C THR A 195 -7.75 2.82 -40.07
N SER A 196 -8.64 2.67 -39.08
CA SER A 196 -9.82 1.82 -39.16
C SER A 196 -11.07 2.60 -39.61
N SER A 197 -11.85 2.00 -40.50
CA SER A 197 -13.13 2.56 -40.96
C SER A 197 -14.32 2.26 -40.04
N ASP A 198 -14.20 1.25 -39.17
CA ASP A 198 -15.28 0.70 -38.35
C ASP A 198 -14.85 0.54 -36.88
N ALA A 199 -13.68 -0.03 -36.62
CA ALA A 199 -13.11 -0.18 -35.28
C ALA A 199 -12.29 1.05 -34.85
N ARG A 200 -12.97 2.19 -34.63
CA ARG A 200 -12.37 3.48 -34.20
C ARG A 200 -12.15 3.56 -32.69
N MET A 201 -11.56 2.51 -32.13
CA MET A 201 -11.26 2.38 -30.70
C MET A 201 -9.85 1.78 -30.50
N ALA A 202 -9.07 2.37 -29.58
CA ALA A 202 -7.76 1.85 -29.16
C ALA A 202 -7.72 1.62 -27.65
N GLU A 203 -7.26 0.44 -27.22
CA GLU A 203 -6.93 0.16 -25.82
C GLU A 203 -5.44 0.38 -25.61
N LEU A 204 -5.07 1.34 -24.74
CA LEU A 204 -3.67 1.63 -24.45
C LEU A 204 -2.99 0.46 -23.75
N ALA A 205 -1.69 0.30 -24.02
CA ALA A 205 -0.87 -0.69 -23.33
C ALA A 205 -0.47 -0.14 -21.97
N LEU A 206 -0.93 -0.77 -20.88
CA LEU A 206 -0.61 -0.37 -19.52
C LEU A 206 0.31 -1.40 -18.86
N ILE A 207 1.32 -0.91 -18.14
CA ILE A 207 2.13 -1.69 -17.22
C ILE A 207 1.46 -1.60 -15.86
N GLU A 208 0.84 -2.70 -15.44
CA GLU A 208 0.24 -2.82 -14.12
C GLU A 208 1.32 -3.13 -13.07
N THR A 209 1.35 -2.35 -12.01
CA THR A 209 2.18 -2.61 -10.83
C THR A 209 1.27 -3.03 -9.66
N PRO A 210 1.47 -4.21 -9.06
CA PRO A 210 0.61 -4.67 -7.97
C PRO A 210 0.72 -3.75 -6.75
N PRO A 211 -0.34 -3.68 -5.90
CA PRO A 211 -0.28 -2.92 -4.65
C PRO A 211 0.84 -3.45 -3.74
N PRO A 212 1.61 -2.57 -3.08
CA PRO A 212 2.60 -3.02 -2.10
C PRO A 212 1.89 -3.61 -0.87
N THR A 213 2.57 -4.50 -0.17
CA THR A 213 2.13 -4.96 1.15
C THR A 213 2.18 -3.80 2.16
N PRO A 214 1.25 -3.71 3.12
CA PRO A 214 1.35 -2.78 4.24
C PRO A 214 2.66 -2.98 5.01
N ASN A 215 3.20 -1.89 5.57
CA ASN A 215 4.38 -1.92 6.44
C ASN A 215 4.13 -1.21 7.77
N MET A 216 5.15 -1.12 8.62
CA MET A 216 5.03 -0.44 9.92
C MET A 216 4.77 1.06 9.84
N ASP A 217 5.15 1.74 8.76
CA ASP A 217 4.75 3.14 8.56
C ASP A 217 3.24 3.27 8.34
N ASP A 218 2.63 2.31 7.64
CA ASP A 218 1.18 2.26 7.45
C ASP A 218 0.47 2.01 8.79
N LEU A 219 1.01 1.13 9.63
CA LEU A 219 0.50 0.89 10.98
C LEU A 219 0.63 2.13 11.86
N ALA A 220 1.80 2.78 11.88
CA ALA A 220 2.05 3.99 12.67
C ALA A 220 1.04 5.09 12.33
N ARG A 221 0.77 5.33 11.04
CA ARG A 221 -0.25 6.30 10.61
C ARG A 221 -1.66 5.94 11.08
N ALA A 222 -2.02 4.66 11.06
CA ALA A 222 -3.33 4.22 11.53
C ALA A 222 -3.47 4.41 13.04
N LEU A 223 -2.42 4.07 13.81
CA LEU A 223 -2.37 4.25 15.25
C LEU A 223 -2.38 5.74 15.65
N ASP A 224 -1.61 6.57 14.95
CA ASP A 224 -1.59 8.03 15.16
C ASP A 224 -2.96 8.66 14.91
N SER A 225 -3.63 8.27 13.82
CA SER A 225 -5.01 8.70 13.55
C SER A 225 -6.02 8.17 14.57
N TYR A 226 -5.73 7.06 15.25
CA TYR A 226 -6.56 6.53 16.32
C TYR A 226 -6.38 7.35 17.60
N THR A 227 -5.12 7.55 18.00
CA THR A 227 -4.77 8.29 19.22
C THR A 227 -5.11 9.77 19.13
N SER A 228 -5.16 10.37 17.93
CA SER A 228 -5.53 11.78 17.75
C SER A 228 -6.95 12.13 18.23
N ASN A 229 -7.84 11.14 18.33
CA ASN A 229 -9.20 11.31 18.83
C ASN A 229 -9.36 10.90 20.31
N PHE A 230 -8.29 10.44 20.95
CA PHE A 230 -8.28 10.12 22.36
C PHE A 230 -8.34 11.44 23.17
N PRO A 231 -9.23 11.59 24.17
CA PRO A 231 -9.34 12.81 24.97
C PRO A 231 -8.15 13.04 25.94
N GLY A 232 -7.14 12.19 25.89
CA GLY A 232 -5.87 12.34 26.60
C GLY A 232 -4.69 12.24 25.63
N PHE A 233 -3.49 12.08 26.17
CA PHE A 233 -2.29 11.83 25.37
C PHE A 233 -1.98 10.32 25.36
N ALA A 234 -1.67 9.78 24.18
CA ALA A 234 -1.32 8.37 24.02
C ALA A 234 -0.10 8.26 23.11
N ALA A 235 0.83 7.40 23.50
CA ALA A 235 2.03 7.11 22.76
C ALA A 235 2.18 5.59 22.61
N ILE A 236 2.67 5.13 21.46
CA ILE A 236 2.70 3.72 21.09
C ILE A 236 4.02 3.41 20.41
N TYR A 237 4.61 2.28 20.81
CA TYR A 237 5.74 1.66 20.12
C TYR A 237 5.38 0.21 19.80
N VAL A 238 5.62 -0.20 18.55
CA VAL A 238 5.45 -1.57 18.07
C VAL A 238 6.74 -1.99 17.39
N HIS A 239 7.18 -3.23 17.61
CA HIS A 239 8.35 -3.81 16.95
C HIS A 239 8.00 -5.21 16.44
N ASP A 240 8.19 -5.44 15.14
CA ASP A 240 8.09 -6.78 14.56
C ASP A 240 9.42 -7.52 14.75
N LEU A 241 9.43 -8.47 15.67
CA LEU A 241 10.60 -9.28 16.00
C LEU A 241 11.08 -10.17 14.83
N THR A 242 10.26 -10.34 13.78
CA THR A 242 10.62 -11.11 12.58
C THR A 242 11.43 -10.29 11.59
N THR A 243 11.03 -9.02 11.38
CA THR A 243 11.64 -8.16 10.35
C THR A 243 12.59 -7.12 10.94
N GLY A 244 12.43 -6.76 12.21
CA GLY A 244 13.11 -5.65 12.87
C GLY A 244 12.46 -4.29 12.63
N ASP A 245 11.31 -4.23 11.93
CA ASP A 245 10.64 -2.97 11.61
C ASP A 245 9.85 -2.45 12.82
N GLU A 246 9.89 -1.13 13.02
CA GLU A 246 9.24 -0.44 14.14
C GLU A 246 8.09 0.47 13.65
N ALA A 247 6.98 0.52 14.41
CA ALA A 247 5.94 1.53 14.27
C ALA A 247 5.93 2.43 15.51
N GLN A 248 5.97 3.74 15.32
CA GLN A 248 6.20 4.71 16.39
C GLN A 248 5.14 5.83 16.34
N VAL A 249 4.52 6.11 17.49
CA VAL A 249 3.58 7.23 17.71
C VAL A 249 3.98 7.90 19.02
N ASP A 250 4.59 9.09 18.94
CA ASP A 250 5.11 9.85 20.09
C ASP A 250 5.90 9.01 21.13
N ASP A 251 6.56 7.96 20.66
CA ASP A 251 7.13 6.87 21.46
C ASP A 251 8.31 7.28 22.35
N ALA A 252 8.86 8.48 22.14
CA ALA A 252 9.95 9.08 22.92
C ALA A 252 9.49 10.15 23.92
N VAL A 253 8.18 10.24 24.20
CA VAL A 253 7.66 11.07 25.30
C VAL A 253 7.78 10.30 26.62
N ALA A 254 8.22 10.99 27.68
CA ALA A 254 8.38 10.38 28.99
C ALA A 254 7.02 10.19 29.66
N PHE A 255 6.81 9.03 30.26
CA PHE A 255 5.67 8.72 31.12
C PHE A 255 6.16 8.27 32.50
N SER A 256 5.26 8.28 33.49
CA SER A 256 5.48 7.57 34.74
C SER A 256 5.77 6.10 34.42
N GLY A 257 6.90 5.56 34.89
CA GLY A 257 7.29 4.18 34.63
C GLY A 257 6.38 3.15 35.29
N MET A 258 5.62 3.55 36.32
CA MET A 258 4.61 2.73 37.01
C MET A 258 5.12 1.29 37.30
N SER A 259 4.20 0.32 37.33
CA SER A 259 4.54 -1.08 37.53
C SER A 259 5.16 -1.76 36.31
N THR A 260 5.31 -1.08 35.16
CA THR A 260 5.98 -1.67 33.99
C THR A 260 7.50 -1.72 34.17
N LEU A 261 8.09 -0.82 34.97
CA LEU A 261 9.52 -0.91 35.34
C LEU A 261 9.87 -2.18 36.14
N LYS A 262 8.89 -2.91 36.69
CA LYS A 262 9.16 -4.20 37.35
C LYS A 262 9.76 -5.22 36.37
N ILE A 263 9.45 -5.10 35.07
CA ILE A 263 10.11 -5.89 34.01
C ILE A 263 11.61 -5.60 34.00
N ALA A 264 11.98 -4.32 34.02
CA ALA A 264 13.38 -3.88 34.03
C ALA A 264 14.10 -4.26 35.33
N ILE A 265 13.43 -4.19 36.49
CA ILE A 265 14.01 -4.64 37.78
C ILE A 265 14.32 -6.13 37.72
N VAL A 266 13.38 -6.94 37.23
CA VAL A 266 13.57 -8.39 37.08
C VAL A 266 14.61 -8.70 36.00
N THR A 267 14.70 -7.91 34.93
CA THR A 267 15.75 -8.11 33.93
C THR A 267 17.13 -7.84 34.54
N ALA A 268 17.28 -6.76 35.30
CA ALA A 268 18.53 -6.43 35.98
C ALA A 268 18.92 -7.45 37.06
N ILE A 269 17.96 -8.04 37.77
CA ILE A 269 18.26 -9.04 38.82
C ILE A 269 18.84 -10.34 38.25
N MET A 270 18.58 -10.66 36.98
CA MET A 270 19.15 -11.85 36.35
C MET A 270 20.68 -11.82 36.33
N GLN A 271 21.31 -10.64 36.29
CA GLN A 271 22.77 -10.51 36.40
C GLN A 271 23.35 -11.02 37.73
N GLN A 272 22.52 -11.24 38.75
CA GLN A 272 22.93 -11.68 40.08
C GLN A 272 22.51 -13.11 40.39
N ILE A 273 21.87 -13.82 39.44
CA ILE A 273 21.24 -15.12 39.69
C ILE A 273 21.62 -16.08 38.55
N ASP A 274 22.39 -17.12 38.87
CA ASP A 274 22.80 -18.13 37.90
C ASP A 274 21.66 -19.10 37.49
N ASP A 275 20.69 -19.35 38.39
CA ASP A 275 19.50 -20.17 38.11
C ASP A 275 18.41 -19.96 39.20
N ILE A 276 17.13 -20.11 38.84
CA ILE A 276 15.98 -20.06 39.76
C ILE A 276 15.49 -21.49 39.99
N THR A 277 16.06 -22.16 40.99
CA THR A 277 15.69 -23.54 41.34
C THR A 277 15.01 -23.66 42.70
N PRO A 278 14.05 -24.59 42.87
CA PRO A 278 13.46 -24.89 44.18
C PRO A 278 14.46 -25.44 45.20
N ASP A 279 15.56 -26.05 44.73
CA ASP A 279 16.56 -26.72 45.56
C ASP A 279 17.55 -25.74 46.20
N ASN A 280 17.67 -24.51 45.68
CA ASN A 280 18.46 -23.44 46.26
C ASN A 280 17.52 -22.41 46.95
N PRO A 281 17.51 -22.35 48.29
CA PRO A 281 16.61 -21.46 49.03
C PRO A 281 16.76 -19.97 48.65
N ALA A 282 17.97 -19.52 48.35
CA ALA A 282 18.22 -18.12 48.01
C ALA A 282 17.60 -17.75 46.65
N SER A 283 17.79 -18.59 45.63
CA SER A 283 17.17 -18.37 44.32
C SER A 283 15.66 -18.59 44.35
N SER A 284 15.18 -19.54 45.15
CA SER A 284 13.74 -19.80 45.32
C SER A 284 13.01 -18.61 45.96
N GLU A 285 13.64 -17.92 46.92
CA GLU A 285 13.07 -16.72 47.54
C GLU A 285 12.96 -15.57 46.53
N ILE A 286 14.03 -15.35 45.74
CA ILE A 286 14.01 -14.34 44.68
C ILE A 286 12.95 -14.68 43.61
N GLY A 287 12.83 -15.95 43.21
CA GLY A 287 11.79 -16.40 42.28
C GLY A 287 10.37 -16.09 42.78
N GLN A 288 10.11 -16.21 44.08
CA GLN A 288 8.82 -15.82 44.67
C GLN A 288 8.60 -14.30 44.63
N TRP A 289 9.64 -13.50 44.85
CA TRP A 289 9.52 -12.04 44.72
C TRP A 289 9.28 -11.62 43.26
N ILE A 290 9.92 -12.28 42.30
CA ILE A 290 9.71 -12.05 40.86
C ILE A 290 8.25 -12.37 40.50
N ASP A 291 7.74 -13.51 40.95
CA ASP A 291 6.36 -13.94 40.72
C ASP A 291 5.35 -12.91 41.23
N PHE A 292 5.48 -12.48 42.49
CA PHE A 292 4.61 -11.45 43.06
C PHE A 292 4.77 -10.09 42.37
N ALA A 293 6.00 -9.71 41.97
CA ALA A 293 6.24 -8.43 41.31
C ALA A 293 5.65 -8.37 39.89
N LEU A 294 5.77 -9.45 39.11
CA LEU A 294 5.31 -9.49 37.72
C LEU A 294 3.86 -9.97 37.58
N GLY A 295 3.48 -11.04 38.26
CA GLY A 295 2.14 -11.64 38.20
C GLY A 295 1.10 -10.81 38.94
N GLU A 296 1.36 -10.45 40.20
CA GLU A 296 0.40 -9.70 41.04
C GLU A 296 0.66 -8.18 41.08
N SER A 297 1.71 -7.70 40.41
CA SER A 297 2.12 -6.30 40.47
C SER A 297 2.43 -5.80 41.90
N ASN A 298 2.97 -6.66 42.78
CA ASN A 298 3.21 -6.35 44.18
C ASN A 298 4.38 -5.37 44.39
N ASN A 299 4.12 -4.20 45.00
CA ASN A 299 5.14 -3.16 45.25
C ASN A 299 6.18 -3.57 46.30
N TYR A 300 5.76 -4.28 47.34
CA TYR A 300 6.68 -4.73 48.39
C TYR A 300 7.70 -5.72 47.85
N ALA A 301 7.26 -6.69 47.03
CA ALA A 301 8.15 -7.64 46.35
C ALA A 301 9.11 -6.92 45.39
N ALA A 302 8.62 -5.95 44.61
CA ALA A 302 9.49 -5.15 43.73
C ALA A 302 10.53 -4.32 44.51
N ASN A 303 10.19 -3.80 45.69
CA ASN A 303 11.12 -3.10 46.56
C ASN A 303 12.17 -4.04 47.18
N LEU A 304 11.80 -5.30 47.48
CA LEU A 304 12.75 -6.33 47.89
C LEU A 304 13.75 -6.66 46.77
N LEU A 305 13.27 -6.82 45.53
CA LEU A 305 14.14 -7.04 44.36
C LEU A 305 15.08 -5.84 44.12
N LEU A 306 14.56 -4.62 44.19
CA LEU A 306 15.38 -3.41 44.06
C LEU A 306 16.44 -3.32 45.17
N THR A 307 16.08 -3.68 46.40
CA THR A 307 17.01 -3.73 47.53
C THR A 307 18.08 -4.80 47.35
N GLN A 308 17.69 -5.98 46.85
CA GLN A 308 18.61 -7.07 46.52
C GLN A 308 19.61 -6.63 45.44
N LEU A 309 19.13 -5.96 44.38
CA LEU A 309 19.98 -5.41 43.31
C LEU A 309 21.06 -4.46 43.85
N GLY A 310 20.74 -3.73 44.94
CA GLY A 310 21.66 -2.84 45.64
C GLY A 310 22.52 -3.48 46.73
N GLY A 311 22.52 -4.81 46.86
CA GLY A 311 23.26 -5.51 47.92
C GLY A 311 22.72 -5.22 49.33
N GLY A 312 21.41 -5.01 49.47
CA GLY A 312 20.75 -4.68 50.73
C GLY A 312 20.45 -3.19 50.94
N ASP A 313 20.84 -2.31 50.01
CA ASP A 313 20.54 -0.88 50.03
C ASP A 313 19.66 -0.49 48.84
N MET A 314 18.41 -0.09 49.10
CA MET A 314 17.45 0.28 48.06
C MET A 314 17.89 1.47 47.19
N THR A 315 18.64 2.43 47.77
CA THR A 315 19.13 3.59 47.02
C THR A 315 20.29 3.20 46.10
N ALA A 316 21.15 2.28 46.56
CA ALA A 316 22.14 1.65 45.70
C ALA A 316 21.47 0.84 44.59
N GLY A 317 20.38 0.13 44.92
CA GLY A 317 19.56 -0.60 43.97
C GLY A 317 19.00 0.27 42.85
N ALA A 318 18.39 1.41 43.19
CA ALA A 318 17.90 2.38 42.21
C ALA A 318 19.02 2.90 41.29
N ARG A 319 20.22 3.17 41.84
CA ARG A 319 21.38 3.55 41.02
C ARG A 319 21.86 2.44 40.10
N THR A 320 21.91 1.19 40.59
CA THR A 320 22.28 0.01 39.78
C THR A 320 21.27 -0.21 38.67
N PHE A 321 19.97 -0.09 38.95
CA PHE A 321 18.90 -0.13 37.96
C PHE A 321 19.11 0.91 36.85
N THR A 322 19.30 2.18 37.22
CA THR A 322 19.50 3.24 36.23
C THR A 322 20.79 3.06 35.43
N ALA A 323 21.87 2.56 36.05
CA ALA A 323 23.09 2.23 35.34
C ALA A 323 22.86 1.11 34.32
N PHE A 324 22.14 0.06 34.71
CA PHE A 324 21.77 -1.06 33.84
C PHE A 324 20.99 -0.61 32.61
N MET A 325 19.96 0.22 32.78
CA MET A 325 19.17 0.73 31.65
C MET A 325 20.01 1.57 30.68
N ARG A 326 20.90 2.43 31.21
CA ARG A 326 21.83 3.22 30.40
C ARG A 326 22.88 2.37 29.69
N ASP A 327 23.35 1.29 30.31
CA ASP A 327 24.27 0.35 29.68
C ASP A 327 23.65 -0.37 28.48
N LEU A 328 22.32 -0.50 28.46
CA LEU A 328 21.53 -0.96 27.31
C LEU A 328 21.19 0.15 26.30
N GLY A 329 21.58 1.40 26.56
CA GLY A 329 21.22 2.55 25.73
C GLY A 329 19.76 2.99 25.87
N LEU A 330 19.08 2.56 26.95
CA LEU A 330 17.70 2.92 27.30
C LEU A 330 17.74 4.09 28.30
N ASP A 331 18.29 5.23 27.84
CA ASP A 331 18.66 6.36 28.68
C ASP A 331 17.46 7.12 29.28
N ASP A 332 16.27 6.95 28.71
CA ASP A 332 15.04 7.59 29.19
C ASP A 332 14.33 6.76 30.28
N THR A 333 14.77 5.53 30.53
CA THR A 333 14.29 4.71 31.66
C THR A 333 15.18 4.85 32.90
N TYR A 334 14.60 5.27 34.03
CA TYR A 334 15.33 5.35 35.29
C TYR A 334 14.45 5.17 36.53
N MET A 335 15.09 4.86 37.67
CA MET A 335 14.48 4.88 39.01
C MET A 335 15.42 5.57 40.01
N GLN A 336 14.85 6.36 40.92
CA GLN A 336 15.58 7.04 42.00
C GLN A 336 15.21 6.52 43.39
N SER A 337 14.12 5.76 43.49
CA SER A 337 13.55 5.25 44.74
C SER A 337 12.78 3.95 44.50
N GLY A 338 12.28 3.34 45.58
CA GLY A 338 11.29 2.25 45.50
C GLY A 338 9.85 2.78 45.39
N TYR A 339 8.91 1.87 45.12
CA TYR A 339 7.51 2.17 44.84
C TYR A 339 6.74 2.83 45.99
N ASP A 340 7.18 2.67 47.25
CA ASP A 340 6.48 3.20 48.43
C ASP A 340 7.05 4.56 48.89
N PHE A 341 7.96 5.16 48.10
CA PHE A 341 8.62 6.40 48.45
C PHE A 341 7.75 7.62 48.15
N ALA A 342 7.22 8.25 49.20
CA ALA A 342 6.22 9.32 49.07
C ALA A 342 6.77 10.70 48.63
N THR A 343 8.09 10.90 48.57
CA THR A 343 8.69 12.21 48.26
C THR A 343 9.10 12.29 46.80
N GLN A 344 8.66 13.32 46.08
CA GLN A 344 9.16 13.60 44.73
C GLN A 344 10.57 14.18 44.80
N LEU A 345 11.50 13.55 44.10
CA LEU A 345 12.87 14.04 43.93
C LEU A 345 12.96 14.91 42.68
N ALA A 346 14.05 15.66 42.52
CA ALA A 346 14.31 16.29 41.23
C ALA A 346 14.49 15.18 40.17
N PRO A 347 13.82 15.26 39.00
CA PRO A 347 13.97 14.23 37.97
C PRO A 347 15.41 14.19 37.46
N ILE A 348 15.86 13.00 37.07
CA ILE A 348 17.11 12.84 36.33
C ILE A 348 16.84 13.34 34.91
N PRO A 349 17.56 14.36 34.40
CA PRO A 349 17.31 14.86 33.05
C PRO A 349 17.62 13.79 32.00
N THR A 350 16.68 13.55 31.10
CA THR A 350 16.80 12.68 29.92
C THR A 350 16.31 13.42 28.69
N ALA A 351 16.50 12.85 27.50
CA ALA A 351 16.01 13.48 26.27
C ALA A 351 14.47 13.56 26.27
N ALA A 352 13.80 12.52 26.77
CA ALA A 352 12.35 12.43 26.81
C ALA A 352 11.68 13.40 27.79
N ASN A 353 12.24 13.60 29.00
CA ASN A 353 11.62 14.43 30.04
C ASN A 353 12.08 15.90 30.04
N THR A 354 12.91 16.30 29.07
CA THR A 354 13.32 17.70 28.86
C THR A 354 12.72 18.31 27.58
N ARG A 355 11.77 17.60 26.97
CA ARG A 355 11.00 18.07 25.81
C ARG A 355 10.11 19.26 26.16
N GLU A 356 9.84 20.09 25.16
CA GLU A 356 8.97 21.27 25.30
C GLU A 356 7.63 21.12 24.55
N ASP A 357 7.47 20.08 23.72
CA ASP A 357 6.29 19.86 22.90
C ASP A 357 5.19 19.06 23.64
N TRP A 358 5.58 18.15 24.54
CA TRP A 358 4.67 17.36 25.37
C TRP A 358 5.19 17.20 26.80
N ASP A 359 4.25 17.26 27.76
CA ASP A 359 4.49 16.99 29.18
C ASP A 359 3.32 16.15 29.71
N THR A 360 3.61 14.94 30.18
CA THR A 360 2.61 14.00 30.74
C THR A 360 2.55 14.05 32.27
N ASP A 361 3.19 15.04 32.91
CA ASP A 361 3.41 15.12 34.36
C ASP A 361 3.93 13.80 34.97
N PRO A 362 5.01 13.20 34.42
CA PRO A 362 5.48 11.89 34.85
C PRO A 362 6.08 11.91 36.27
N ASP A 363 5.95 10.81 37.02
CA ASP A 363 6.58 10.66 38.33
C ASP A 363 8.09 10.87 38.22
N SER A 364 8.58 11.98 38.80
CA SER A 364 9.99 12.35 38.84
C SER A 364 10.94 11.26 39.37
N ASN A 365 10.44 10.31 40.16
CA ASN A 365 11.24 9.25 40.75
C ASN A 365 11.43 8.04 39.82
N LEU A 366 10.48 7.76 38.92
CA LEU A 366 10.52 6.59 38.04
C LEU A 366 9.85 6.88 36.70
N GLN A 367 10.64 6.92 35.63
CA GLN A 367 10.18 7.28 34.30
C GLN A 367 10.65 6.31 33.25
N SER A 368 9.94 6.29 32.12
CA SER A 368 10.33 5.58 30.91
C SER A 368 9.61 6.16 29.70
N THR A 369 9.96 5.67 28.52
CA THR A 369 9.24 5.90 27.28
C THR A 369 8.64 4.58 26.75
N PRO A 370 7.59 4.63 25.91
CA PRO A 370 7.14 3.46 25.15
C PRO A 370 8.25 2.80 24.35
N ARG A 371 9.13 3.61 23.73
CA ARG A 371 10.30 3.14 22.98
C ARG A 371 11.23 2.30 23.84
N ASP A 372 11.65 2.81 25.00
CA ASP A 372 12.61 2.12 25.85
C ASP A 372 12.03 0.82 26.41
N MET A 373 10.76 0.84 26.83
CA MET A 373 10.08 -0.37 27.31
C MET A 373 9.90 -1.40 26.19
N GLY A 374 9.52 -0.97 24.99
CA GLY A 374 9.37 -1.87 23.84
C GLY A 374 10.70 -2.49 23.40
N ARG A 375 11.79 -1.71 23.43
CA ARG A 375 13.14 -2.20 23.14
C ARG A 375 13.67 -3.12 24.22
N LEU A 376 13.38 -2.86 25.50
CA LEU A 376 13.69 -3.79 26.59
C LEU A 376 12.97 -5.14 26.39
N LEU A 377 11.68 -5.12 26.09
CA LEU A 377 10.91 -6.35 25.82
C LEU A 377 11.46 -7.11 24.61
N SER A 378 11.88 -6.39 23.57
CA SER A 378 12.53 -6.98 22.40
C SER A 378 13.86 -7.63 22.77
N ALA A 379 14.68 -6.94 23.57
CA ALA A 379 15.96 -7.47 24.04
C ALA A 379 15.81 -8.71 24.93
N VAL A 380 14.78 -8.76 25.78
CA VAL A 380 14.43 -9.95 26.57
C VAL A 380 14.02 -11.10 25.65
N TYR A 381 13.16 -10.84 24.66
CA TYR A 381 12.74 -11.87 23.71
C TYR A 381 13.90 -12.42 22.88
N ASP A 382 14.71 -11.54 22.28
CA ASP A 382 15.86 -11.93 21.46
C ASP A 382 16.86 -12.76 22.27
N CYS A 383 17.05 -12.42 23.55
CA CYS A 383 17.87 -13.19 24.46
C CYS A 383 17.36 -14.63 24.62
N THR A 384 16.04 -14.84 24.68
CA THR A 384 15.46 -16.21 24.68
C THR A 384 15.79 -17.00 23.41
N GLN A 385 16.07 -16.30 22.31
CA GLN A 385 16.49 -16.88 21.04
C GLN A 385 18.02 -17.04 20.94
N GLY A 386 18.76 -16.69 21.99
CA GLY A 386 20.22 -16.77 22.01
C GLY A 386 20.93 -15.66 21.23
N THR A 387 20.27 -14.51 21.04
CA THR A 387 20.83 -13.36 20.32
C THR A 387 20.46 -12.03 21.02
N GLY A 388 20.92 -10.90 20.48
CA GLY A 388 20.42 -9.58 20.84
C GLY A 388 21.13 -8.92 22.01
N LEU A 389 20.60 -7.75 22.37
CA LEU A 389 21.28 -6.72 23.15
C LEU A 389 21.78 -7.19 24.53
N LEU A 390 21.00 -8.01 25.24
CA LEU A 390 21.38 -8.49 26.58
C LEU A 390 22.66 -9.35 26.52
N LEU A 391 22.72 -10.31 25.59
CA LEU A 391 23.87 -11.20 25.43
C LEU A 391 25.08 -10.48 24.83
N GLU A 392 24.86 -9.45 24.01
CA GLU A 392 25.95 -8.63 23.46
C GLU A 392 26.58 -7.73 24.52
N ARG A 393 25.76 -7.14 25.40
CA ARG A 393 26.23 -6.19 26.43
C ARG A 393 26.77 -6.89 27.67
N PHE A 394 26.19 -8.03 28.02
CA PHE A 394 26.43 -8.78 29.26
C PHE A 394 26.59 -10.29 28.97
N PRO A 395 27.60 -10.70 28.18
CA PRO A 395 27.73 -12.08 27.70
C PRO A 395 27.96 -13.13 28.80
N ASP A 396 28.47 -12.70 29.96
CA ASP A 396 28.76 -13.56 31.11
C ASP A 396 27.62 -13.57 32.15
N ASP A 397 26.64 -12.66 32.03
CA ASP A 397 25.60 -12.44 33.05
C ASP A 397 24.19 -12.84 32.59
N PHE A 398 24.03 -13.28 31.34
CA PHE A 398 22.73 -13.71 30.79
C PHE A 398 22.83 -15.00 30.00
N THR A 399 21.82 -15.85 30.18
CA THR A 399 21.55 -17.04 29.38
C THR A 399 20.15 -16.98 28.75
N PRO A 400 19.91 -17.71 27.64
CA PRO A 400 18.57 -17.80 27.06
C PRO A 400 17.50 -18.31 28.03
N ASP A 401 17.87 -19.21 28.95
CA ASP A 401 16.95 -19.78 29.93
C ASP A 401 16.56 -18.75 31.01
N GLU A 402 17.50 -17.92 31.49
CA GLU A 402 17.20 -16.81 32.40
C GLU A 402 16.26 -15.78 31.75
N CYS A 403 16.48 -15.46 30.48
CA CYS A 403 15.59 -14.57 29.74
C CYS A 403 14.19 -15.19 29.54
N MET A 404 14.10 -16.52 29.36
CA MET A 404 12.82 -17.23 29.32
C MET A 404 12.10 -17.19 30.67
N HIS A 405 12.82 -17.22 31.80
CA HIS A 405 12.21 -17.07 33.13
C HIS A 405 11.50 -15.72 33.28
N ILE A 406 12.04 -14.64 32.72
CA ILE A 406 11.37 -13.33 32.73
C ILE A 406 9.99 -13.43 32.06
N LEU A 407 9.92 -13.98 30.85
CA LEU A 407 8.65 -14.14 30.12
C LEU A 407 7.71 -15.12 30.80
N PHE A 408 8.23 -16.19 31.40
CA PHE A 408 7.46 -17.15 32.19
C PHE A 408 6.76 -16.46 33.36
N TYR A 409 7.47 -15.71 34.20
CA TYR A 409 6.85 -15.00 35.32
C TYR A 409 5.92 -13.88 34.87
N MET A 410 6.23 -13.19 33.77
CA MET A 410 5.29 -12.22 33.18
C MET A 410 3.98 -12.87 32.72
N SER A 411 4.01 -14.15 32.31
CA SER A 411 2.81 -14.86 31.86
C SER A 411 1.81 -15.16 33.00
N HIS A 412 2.24 -15.03 34.26
CA HIS A 412 1.36 -15.19 35.42
C HIS A 412 0.49 -13.95 35.70
N ASN A 413 0.66 -12.86 34.95
CA ASN A 413 -0.22 -11.71 35.04
C ASN A 413 -1.59 -12.04 34.39
N GLU A 414 -2.62 -12.22 35.22
CA GLU A 414 -3.98 -12.58 34.78
C GLU A 414 -4.88 -11.35 34.49
N PHE A 415 -4.30 -10.15 34.36
CA PHE A 415 -5.08 -8.92 34.14
C PHE A 415 -5.62 -8.82 32.70
N GLN A 416 -6.94 -8.90 32.51
CA GLN A 416 -7.54 -9.03 31.16
C GLN A 416 -8.07 -7.72 30.54
N GLU A 417 -7.68 -6.55 31.06
CA GLU A 417 -8.05 -5.25 30.48
C GLU A 417 -6.91 -4.67 29.61
N LEU A 418 -7.09 -3.44 29.11
CA LEU A 418 -6.13 -2.75 28.21
C LEU A 418 -5.86 -3.58 26.94
N LEU A 419 -4.59 -3.89 26.66
CA LEU A 419 -4.16 -4.62 25.46
C LEU A 419 -4.86 -5.97 25.31
N TRP A 420 -5.11 -6.68 26.42
CA TRP A 420 -5.81 -7.97 26.39
C TRP A 420 -7.25 -7.84 25.89
N GLY A 421 -7.96 -6.80 26.35
CA GLY A 421 -9.34 -6.53 25.95
C GLY A 421 -9.51 -6.14 24.48
N GLY A 422 -8.43 -5.73 23.81
CA GLY A 422 -8.41 -5.40 22.39
C GLY A 422 -8.11 -6.57 21.44
N LEU A 423 -7.84 -7.77 21.95
CA LEU A 423 -7.46 -8.92 21.11
C LEU A 423 -8.68 -9.47 20.34
N PRO A 424 -8.56 -9.69 19.01
CA PRO A 424 -9.68 -10.13 18.17
C PRO A 424 -10.11 -11.60 18.43
N GLN A 425 -9.21 -12.43 18.96
CA GLN A 425 -9.44 -13.86 19.22
C GLN A 425 -8.80 -14.26 20.56
N ILE A 426 -9.37 -13.77 21.67
CA ILE A 426 -8.85 -13.96 23.03
C ILE A 426 -8.59 -15.43 23.40
N ASP A 427 -9.38 -16.37 22.90
CA ASP A 427 -9.23 -17.80 23.19
C ASP A 427 -8.13 -18.49 22.36
N GLN A 428 -7.59 -17.79 21.35
CA GLN A 428 -6.60 -18.34 20.41
C GLN A 428 -5.29 -17.55 20.40
N THR A 429 -5.21 -16.47 21.18
CA THR A 429 -4.04 -15.59 21.24
C THR A 429 -3.40 -15.69 22.61
N TRP A 430 -2.09 -15.95 22.64
CA TRP A 430 -1.30 -15.89 23.87
C TRP A 430 -0.68 -14.50 24.00
N LEU A 431 -0.88 -13.84 25.14
CA LEU A 431 -0.29 -12.54 25.43
C LEU A 431 0.49 -12.62 26.76
N VAL A 432 1.78 -12.27 26.71
CA VAL A 432 2.62 -12.05 27.89
C VAL A 432 2.73 -10.55 28.08
N HIS A 433 2.23 -10.02 29.19
CA HIS A 433 2.15 -8.57 29.37
C HIS A 433 2.31 -8.16 30.83
N LYS A 434 2.56 -6.87 31.03
CA LYS A 434 2.53 -6.21 32.33
C LYS A 434 1.81 -4.88 32.19
N HIS A 435 0.93 -4.57 33.14
CA HIS A 435 0.23 -3.31 33.20
C HIS A 435 0.82 -2.37 34.26
N GLY A 436 0.58 -1.08 34.10
CA GLY A 436 0.88 -0.02 35.07
C GLY A 436 -0.30 0.94 35.23
N PHE A 437 -0.55 1.36 36.46
CA PHE A 437 -1.55 2.38 36.79
C PHE A 437 -0.94 3.44 37.70
N ALA A 438 -1.25 4.70 37.39
CA ALA A 438 -1.08 5.87 38.22
C ALA A 438 -2.41 6.65 38.24
N PHE A 439 -2.45 7.80 38.91
CA PHE A 439 -3.68 8.58 39.04
C PHE A 439 -4.26 9.01 37.68
N GLU A 440 -3.43 9.53 36.77
CA GLU A 440 -3.84 10.04 35.45
C GLU A 440 -3.15 9.33 34.28
N SER A 441 -2.49 8.20 34.54
CA SER A 441 -1.75 7.45 33.52
C SER A 441 -1.97 5.94 33.67
N HIS A 442 -1.99 5.25 32.53
CA HIS A 442 -1.96 3.79 32.47
C HIS A 442 -1.07 3.36 31.31
N SER A 443 -0.53 2.15 31.39
CA SER A 443 0.34 1.56 30.37
C SER A 443 0.13 0.06 30.29
#